data_AF-A0A7C2C038-F1
#
_entry.id   AF-A0A7C2C038-F1
#
_cell.length_a   1.000
_cell.length_b   1.000
_cell.length_c   1.000
_cell.angle_alpha   90.00
_cell.angle_beta   90.00
_cell.angle_gamma   90.00
#
_symmetry.space_group_name_H-M   'P 1'
#
loop_
_entity.id
_entity.type
_entity.pdbx_description
1 polymer ?
#
loop_
_entity_poly.entity_id
_entity_poly.type
_entity_poly.pdbx_seq_one_letter_code
_entity_poly.pdbx_strand_id
1 'polypeptide(L)'
;MSTWTDRARLFVKGKAFLLDLGEEVAFYTEGGPRRARYLLVGRLSPPERFRLGLPPAGVLHYPLGVDPLDFSWEGGTLAFPGLRVYLEGPPEFVETPYYAWVVRGG
;
A
#
# COMPACT_ATOMS: atom_id res chain seq x y z
N MET A 1 -7.41 17.99 -3.85
CA MET A 1 -6.11 17.30 -3.96
C MET A 1 -5.85 16.63 -2.62
N SER A 2 -5.61 15.31 -2.60
CA SER A 2 -5.38 14.55 -1.36
C SER A 2 -4.03 14.94 -0.77
N THR A 3 -3.93 15.06 0.56
CA THR A 3 -2.68 15.41 1.27
C THR A 3 -1.56 14.38 1.08
N TRP A 4 -1.87 13.18 0.60
CA TRP A 4 -0.91 12.10 0.37
C TRP A 4 -0.22 12.19 -0.99
N THR A 5 -0.89 12.71 -2.01
CA THR A 5 -0.33 12.82 -3.37
C THR A 5 0.93 13.71 -3.41
N ASP A 6 1.06 14.67 -2.49
CA ASP A 6 2.23 15.56 -2.40
C ASP A 6 3.38 14.98 -1.55
N ARG A 7 3.10 14.01 -0.67
CA ARG A 7 4.08 13.44 0.27
C ARG A 7 4.62 12.08 -0.16
N ALA A 8 3.76 11.28 -0.79
CA ALA A 8 4.09 9.91 -1.11
C ALA A 8 4.91 9.83 -2.41
N ARG A 9 5.92 8.97 -2.44
CA ARG A 9 6.74 8.73 -3.63
C ARG A 9 6.38 7.39 -4.24
N LEU A 10 5.91 7.42 -5.48
CA LEU A 10 5.55 6.24 -6.24
C LEU A 10 6.72 5.73 -7.07
N PHE A 11 7.00 4.44 -6.94
CA PHE A 11 7.94 3.71 -7.79
C PHE A 11 7.24 2.49 -8.38
N VAL A 12 7.26 2.38 -9.70
CA VAL A 12 6.83 1.15 -10.40
C VAL A 12 8.07 0.53 -11.04
N LYS A 13 8.40 -0.70 -10.65
CA LYS A 13 9.57 -1.41 -11.16
C LYS A 13 9.21 -2.85 -11.51
N GLY A 14 9.20 -3.16 -12.80
CA GLY A 14 8.84 -4.49 -13.28
C GLY A 14 7.42 -4.87 -12.86
N LYS A 15 7.29 -5.90 -12.02
CA LYS A 15 6.00 -6.47 -11.57
C LYS A 15 5.55 -5.97 -10.19
N ALA A 16 6.14 -4.88 -9.70
CA ALA A 16 5.81 -4.34 -8.39
C ALA A 16 5.54 -2.84 -8.42
N PHE A 17 4.52 -2.47 -7.66
CA PHE A 17 4.19 -1.13 -7.25
C PHE A 17 4.71 -0.92 -5.84
N LEU A 18 5.43 0.18 -5.62
CA LEU A 18 5.93 0.59 -4.31
C LEU A 18 5.53 2.04 -4.06
N LEU A 19 4.79 2.27 -2.98
CA LEU A 19 4.53 3.62 -2.48
C LEU A 19 5.31 3.82 -1.16
N ASP A 20 6.20 4.80 -1.15
CA ASP A 20 6.81 5.33 0.08
C ASP A 20 5.91 6.42 0.65
N LEU A 21 5.36 6.20 1.85
CA LEU A 21 4.51 7.15 2.56
C LEU A 21 5.30 8.30 3.20
N GLY A 22 6.64 8.23 3.20
CA GLY A 22 7.55 9.20 3.78
C GLY A 22 7.85 8.95 5.27
N GLU A 23 6.86 8.44 6.02
CA GLU A 23 6.96 8.11 7.44
C GLU A 23 6.27 6.79 7.77
N GLU A 24 6.50 6.26 8.97
CA GLU A 24 5.85 5.02 9.42
C GLU A 24 4.42 5.31 9.91
N VAL A 25 3.44 4.70 9.23
CA VAL A 25 2.02 4.95 9.44
C VAL A 25 1.36 3.71 10.04
N ALA A 26 0.42 3.91 10.95
CA ALA A 26 -0.41 2.83 11.47
C ALA A 26 -1.53 2.50 10.48
N PHE A 27 -1.65 1.23 10.16
CA PHE A 27 -2.72 0.67 9.32
C PHE A 27 -3.54 -0.34 10.12
N TYR A 28 -4.83 -0.38 9.84
CA TYR A 28 -5.62 -1.59 10.06
C TYR A 28 -5.77 -2.31 8.73
N THR A 29 -5.57 -3.62 8.73
CA THR A 29 -5.71 -4.46 7.52
C THR A 29 -6.68 -5.61 7.78
N GLU A 30 -6.98 -6.38 6.74
CA GLU A 30 -7.77 -7.62 6.88
C GLU A 30 -7.15 -8.63 7.86
N GLY A 31 -5.83 -8.55 8.08
CA GLY A 31 -5.07 -9.38 9.03
C GLY A 31 -4.81 -8.69 10.38
N GLY A 32 -5.45 -7.55 10.65
CA GLY A 32 -5.32 -6.78 11.88
C GLY A 32 -4.33 -5.60 11.80
N PRO A 33 -3.98 -5.00 12.95
CA PRO A 33 -3.16 -3.79 12.98
C PRO A 33 -1.73 -4.04 12.52
N ARG A 34 -1.19 -3.11 11.74
CA ARG A 34 0.16 -3.11 11.19
C ARG A 34 0.74 -1.70 11.22
N ARG A 35 2.07 -1.60 11.19
CA ARG A 35 2.75 -0.33 10.97
C ARG A 35 3.65 -0.46 9.75
N ALA A 36 3.56 0.51 8.85
CA ALA A 36 4.31 0.49 7.61
C ALA A 36 4.58 1.90 7.10
N ARG A 37 5.78 2.07 6.54
CA ARG A 37 6.15 3.23 5.73
C ARG A 37 5.98 2.93 4.24
N TYR A 38 6.20 1.68 3.86
CA TYR A 38 6.16 1.25 2.47
C TYR A 38 4.93 0.39 2.22
N LEU A 39 4.17 0.73 1.18
CA LEU A 39 3.14 -0.14 0.61
C LEU A 39 3.72 -0.81 -0.63
N LEU A 40 3.77 -2.13 -0.63
CA LEU A 40 4.30 -2.92 -1.73
C LEU A 40 3.21 -3.82 -2.28
N VAL A 41 2.90 -3.71 -3.57
CA VAL A 41 1.94 -4.57 -4.27
C VAL A 41 2.64 -5.28 -5.41
N GLY A 42 2.52 -6.60 -5.46
CA GLY A 42 3.09 -7.43 -6.51
C GLY A 42 3.72 -8.72 -6.00
N ARG A 43 3.73 -9.75 -6.84
CA ARG A 43 4.46 -11.01 -6.58
C ARG A 43 5.93 -10.83 -6.90
N LEU A 44 6.73 -10.73 -5.85
CA LEU A 44 8.18 -10.68 -5.93
C LEU A 44 8.78 -11.96 -5.33
N SER A 45 9.76 -12.51 -6.02
CA SER A 45 10.65 -13.50 -5.42
C SER A 45 11.49 -12.86 -4.30
N PRO A 46 12.01 -13.65 -3.34
CA PRO A 46 12.87 -13.12 -2.28
C PRO A 46 14.05 -12.27 -2.82
N PRO A 47 14.80 -12.70 -3.86
CA PRO A 47 15.87 -11.89 -4.43
C PRO A 47 15.40 -10.55 -5.01
N GLU A 48 14.24 -10.50 -5.65
CA GLU A 48 13.68 -9.24 -6.18
C GLU A 48 13.32 -8.28 -5.05
N ARG A 49 12.74 -8.79 -3.96
CA ARG A 49 12.45 -8.01 -2.76
C ARG A 49 13.72 -7.40 -2.15
N PHE A 50 14.79 -8.18 -2.03
CA PHE A 50 16.08 -7.67 -1.53
C PHE A 50 16.66 -6.56 -2.42
N ARG A 51 16.56 -6.68 -3.74
CA ARG A 51 17.05 -5.66 -4.69
C ARG A 51 16.28 -4.34 -4.63
N LEU A 52 15.11 -4.29 -4.00
CA LEU A 52 14.40 -3.03 -3.75
C LEU A 52 15.04 -2.23 -2.61
N GLY A 53 15.97 -2.80 -1.84
CA GLY A 53 16.61 -2.12 -0.72
C GLY A 53 15.65 -1.78 0.43
N LEU A 54 14.50 -2.47 0.49
CA LEU A 54 13.49 -2.24 1.51
C LEU A 54 13.91 -2.86 2.85
N PRO A 55 13.56 -2.22 3.98
CA PRO A 55 13.80 -2.80 5.30
C PRO A 55 13.00 -4.11 5.51
N PRO A 56 13.45 -5.01 6.39
CA PRO A 56 12.71 -6.24 6.73
C PRO A 56 11.35 -5.98 7.39
N ALA A 57 11.25 -4.89 8.17
CA ALA A 57 10.06 -4.42 8.85
C ALA A 57 9.58 -3.08 8.27
N GLY A 58 8.34 -2.67 8.56
CA GLY A 58 7.79 -1.40 8.06
C GLY A 58 7.37 -1.43 6.59
N VAL A 59 7.22 -2.63 6.01
CA VAL A 59 6.69 -2.85 4.66
C VAL A 59 5.38 -3.63 4.78
N LEU A 60 4.28 -3.02 4.36
CA LEU A 60 3.01 -3.70 4.18
C LEU A 60 2.97 -4.25 2.74
N HIS A 61 3.16 -5.56 2.63
CA HIS A 61 3.30 -6.25 1.35
C HIS A 61 2.06 -7.07 1.01
N TYR A 62 1.45 -6.75 -0.13
CA TYR A 62 0.39 -7.52 -0.76
C TYR A 62 0.93 -8.27 -1.98
N PRO A 63 1.19 -9.60 -1.87
CA PRO A 63 1.80 -10.40 -2.94
C PRO A 63 0.79 -10.80 -4.04
N LEU A 64 0.08 -9.80 -4.58
CA LEU A 64 -0.96 -9.99 -5.59
C LEU A 64 -0.35 -10.16 -6.97
N GLY A 65 -0.96 -11.04 -7.77
CA GLY A 65 -0.58 -11.27 -9.17
C GLY A 65 -1.26 -10.28 -10.11
N VAL A 66 -1.25 -9.01 -9.77
CA VAL A 66 -1.88 -7.93 -10.55
C VAL A 66 -0.82 -7.17 -11.36
N ASP A 67 -1.22 -6.55 -12.45
CA ASP A 67 -0.37 -5.58 -13.14
C ASP A 67 -0.18 -4.37 -12.22
N PRO A 68 1.07 -4.00 -11.85
CA PRO A 68 1.32 -2.85 -10.99
C PRO A 68 0.93 -1.50 -11.61
N LEU A 69 0.63 -1.45 -12.92
CA LEU A 69 0.12 -0.26 -13.61
C LEU A 69 -1.41 -0.22 -13.68
N ASP A 70 -2.10 -1.33 -13.40
CA ASP A 70 -3.56 -1.41 -13.37
C ASP A 70 -4.09 -0.97 -11.99
N PHE A 71 -3.75 0.27 -11.61
CA PHE A 71 -4.24 0.89 -10.38
C PHE A 71 -4.92 2.23 -10.67
N SER A 72 -5.89 2.58 -9.83
CA SER A 72 -6.51 3.89 -9.80
C SER A 72 -6.23 4.60 -8.48
N TRP A 73 -6.15 5.93 -8.56
CA TRP A 73 -6.14 6.81 -7.39
C TRP A 73 -7.48 7.54 -7.33
N GLU A 74 -8.32 7.17 -6.38
CA GLU A 74 -9.69 7.66 -6.21
C GLU A 74 -9.77 8.46 -4.91
N GLY A 75 -9.59 9.78 -5.01
CA GLY A 75 -9.56 10.66 -3.83
C GLY A 75 -8.38 10.32 -2.91
N GLY A 76 -8.67 9.78 -1.72
CA GLY A 76 -7.68 9.28 -0.75
C GLY A 76 -7.39 7.78 -0.84
N THR A 77 -7.89 7.10 -1.87
CA THR A 77 -7.86 5.63 -1.98
C THR A 77 -6.99 5.18 -3.14
N LEU A 78 -6.07 4.25 -2.86
CA LEU A 78 -5.38 3.45 -3.85
C LEU A 78 -6.17 2.18 -4.14
N ALA A 79 -6.48 1.95 -5.40
CA ALA A 79 -7.31 0.84 -5.84
C ALA A 79 -6.55 -0.05 -6.84
N PHE A 80 -6.44 -1.33 -6.50
CA PHE A 80 -5.94 -2.40 -7.38
C PHE A 80 -7.02 -3.48 -7.54
N PRO A 81 -6.94 -4.36 -8.53
CA PRO A 81 -7.77 -5.55 -8.58
C PRO A 81 -7.64 -6.37 -7.27
N GLY A 82 -8.73 -6.45 -6.50
CA GLY A 82 -8.78 -7.20 -5.24
C GLY A 82 -8.17 -6.51 -4.01
N LEU A 83 -7.67 -5.26 -4.12
CA LEU A 83 -7.11 -4.51 -2.99
C LEU A 83 -7.59 -3.05 -2.98
N ARG A 84 -7.91 -2.54 -1.79
CA ARG A 84 -8.17 -1.13 -1.53
C ARG A 84 -7.31 -0.62 -0.37
N VAL A 85 -6.59 0.48 -0.57
CA VAL A 85 -5.81 1.12 0.49
C VAL A 85 -6.31 2.55 0.70
N TYR A 86 -6.98 2.80 1.83
CA TYR A 86 -7.61 4.06 2.18
C TYR A 86 -6.65 4.90 3.04
N LEU A 87 -5.99 5.87 2.43
CA LEU A 87 -4.97 6.68 3.08
C LEU A 87 -5.57 7.78 3.98
N GLU A 88 -6.85 8.10 3.80
CA GLU A 88 -7.52 9.18 4.53
C GLU A 88 -8.27 8.73 5.79
N GLY A 89 -8.40 7.42 6.01
CA GLY A 89 -9.09 6.85 7.16
C GLY A 89 -9.91 5.62 6.79
N PRO A 90 -10.66 5.05 7.75
CA PRO A 90 -11.53 3.91 7.48
C PRO A 90 -12.64 4.28 6.49
N PRO A 91 -12.97 3.40 5.53
CA PRO A 91 -14.14 3.56 4.69
C PRO A 91 -15.42 3.16 5.43
N GLU A 92 -16.59 3.56 4.90
CA GLU A 92 -17.89 3.06 5.38
C GLU A 92 -18.08 1.57 5.08
N PHE A 93 -17.52 1.10 3.97
CA PHE A 93 -17.63 -0.28 3.52
C PHE A 93 -16.42 -0.73 2.69
N VAL A 94 -16.13 -2.03 2.71
CA VAL A 94 -15.05 -2.65 1.94
C VAL A 94 -15.59 -3.85 1.16
N GLU A 95 -15.40 -3.83 -0.15
CA GLU A 95 -15.84 -4.89 -1.09
C GLU A 95 -14.70 -5.79 -1.58
N THR A 96 -13.46 -5.50 -1.19
CA THR A 96 -12.28 -6.25 -1.62
C THR A 96 -11.81 -7.25 -0.56
N PRO A 97 -11.25 -8.40 -0.98
CA PRO A 97 -10.71 -9.39 -0.05
C PRO A 97 -9.51 -8.87 0.73
N TYR A 98 -8.72 -7.95 0.15
CA TYR A 98 -7.60 -7.30 0.82
C TYR A 98 -7.89 -5.82 0.99
N TYR A 99 -7.52 -5.28 2.14
CA TYR A 99 -7.68 -3.86 2.40
C TYR A 99 -6.74 -3.35 3.48
N ALA A 100 -6.44 -2.05 3.41
CA ALA A 100 -5.82 -1.35 4.52
C ALA A 100 -6.37 0.06 4.64
N TRP A 101 -6.52 0.57 5.85
CA TRP A 101 -6.76 2.00 6.06
C TRP A 101 -5.85 2.57 7.12
N VAL A 102 -5.49 3.83 6.95
CA VAL A 102 -4.71 4.57 7.94
C VAL A 102 -5.52 4.74 9.21
N VAL A 103 -4.93 4.36 10.35
CA VAL A 103 -5.46 4.64 11.67
C VAL A 103 -4.85 5.96 12.13
N ARG A 104 -5.64 7.04 12.08
CA ARG A 104 -5.20 8.31 12.67
C ARG A 104 -5.27 8.18 14.19
N GLY A 105 -4.16 8.44 14.86
CA GLY A 105 -4.16 8.62 16.31
C GLY A 105 -5.06 9.80 16.66
N GLY A 106 -5.98 9.58 17.60
CA GLY A 106 -6.71 10.67 18.26
C GLY A 106 -5.81 11.51 19.14
#